data_AF-A0A5N5MT36-F1
#
_entry.id   AF-A0A5N5MT36-F1
#
_cell.length_a   1.000
_cell.length_b   1.000
_cell.length_c   1.000
_cell.angle_alpha   90.00
_cell.angle_beta   90.00
_cell.angle_gamma   90.00
#
_symmetry.space_group_name_H-M   'P 1'
#
loop_
_entity.id
_entity.type
_entity.pdbx_description
1 polymer ?
#
loop_
_entity_poly.entity_id
_entity_poly.type
_entity_poly.pdbx_seq_one_letter_code
_entity_poly.pdbx_strand_id
1 'polypeptide(L)'
;MPAFENLSVPESEKLEETPLQFPPVSREHILHCSYDSWFPKYRTSCIRSRIIPLTPEFVQYIREDRIILADDDEANGESAEDDDWEPTNPSRERQPRKDDSDTEDEDGDEDEAIGLPPNKRFPELHQTIKDKIRELGGAVAPKLNWSAPKDAAWISQHQNTIKCTSPNDIYLLLKSSSFISHDLEHPFDSCTPPPAPASASSNSGAKLSFTPVLVLRSFFSPLPSLEFRCFVKDRTLVGITQRDLNHYAFLLDIRSEIAARVQELFNRKLRFTFPEASFAFDVYIPEAHYDGDDSDDGRDSRLGRARLIDINPWAPHTDTLLFGWGELLDIHVPKPILGTAGARDGPSAPDTEDDVSTTDEEDEEADYEPEVRLVEKDDPAAYNFSTPTYSAHKLPKEVVDASMAGEGGLREFARRWHRFVEDGDAAKEWDTSDTES
;
A
#
# COMPACT_ATOMS: atom_id res chain seq x y z
N MET A 1 25.00 -62.17 -5.12
CA MET A 1 24.22 -61.37 -6.09
C MET A 1 24.67 -59.93 -5.92
N PRO A 2 25.06 -59.24 -7.01
CA PRO A 2 26.16 -58.29 -7.01
C PRO A 2 25.76 -56.88 -6.54
N ALA A 3 26.77 -56.16 -6.05
CA ALA A 3 26.73 -54.72 -5.79
C ALA A 3 26.56 -53.96 -7.11
N PHE A 4 25.62 -53.02 -7.15
CA PHE A 4 25.48 -52.09 -8.26
C PHE A 4 26.33 -50.85 -7.99
N GLU A 5 27.27 -50.64 -8.90
CA GLU A 5 28.16 -49.50 -8.99
C GLU A 5 27.38 -48.18 -9.12
N ASN A 6 27.86 -47.15 -8.41
CA ASN A 6 27.41 -45.78 -8.53
C ASN A 6 27.63 -45.27 -9.96
N LEU A 7 26.55 -45.09 -10.71
CA LEU A 7 26.55 -44.22 -11.89
C LEU A 7 26.42 -42.77 -11.41
N SER A 8 27.51 -42.02 -11.53
CA SER A 8 27.55 -40.57 -11.32
C SER A 8 26.68 -39.87 -12.36
N VAL A 9 25.57 -39.27 -11.92
CA VAL A 9 24.78 -38.32 -12.72
C VAL A 9 25.49 -36.96 -12.67
N PRO A 10 25.57 -36.18 -13.77
CA PRO A 10 26.31 -34.93 -13.79
C PRO A 10 25.65 -33.92 -12.85
N GLU A 11 26.48 -33.26 -12.04
CA GLU A 11 26.11 -32.13 -11.19
C GLU A 11 25.65 -30.97 -12.08
N SER A 12 24.35 -30.86 -12.31
CA SER A 12 23.75 -29.68 -12.92
C SER A 12 23.94 -28.51 -11.96
N GLU A 13 24.64 -27.49 -12.44
CA GLU A 13 24.91 -26.20 -11.82
C GLU A 13 23.77 -25.75 -10.89
N LYS A 14 23.98 -25.87 -9.57
CA LYS A 14 23.23 -25.07 -8.61
C LYS A 14 23.67 -23.63 -8.83
N LEU A 15 22.86 -22.85 -9.54
CA LEU A 15 22.96 -21.40 -9.52
C LEU A 15 22.85 -20.96 -8.06
N GLU A 16 23.98 -20.58 -7.46
CA GLU A 16 23.98 -19.86 -6.19
C GLU A 16 23.25 -18.53 -6.44
N GLU A 17 22.03 -18.39 -5.93
CA GLU A 17 21.30 -17.13 -5.98
C GLU A 17 22.09 -16.09 -5.17
N THR A 18 22.81 -15.22 -5.88
CA THR A 18 23.47 -14.07 -5.26
C THR A 18 22.39 -13.16 -4.66
N PRO A 19 22.53 -12.73 -3.39
CA PRO A 19 21.54 -11.85 -2.78
C PRO A 19 21.49 -10.53 -3.57
N LEU A 20 20.27 -10.14 -3.97
CA LEU A 20 20.05 -8.89 -4.71
C LEU A 20 20.57 -7.70 -3.89
N GLN A 21 21.48 -6.92 -4.48
CA GLN A 21 22.05 -5.76 -3.83
C GLN A 21 21.22 -4.51 -4.15
N PHE A 22 20.45 -4.04 -3.18
CA PHE A 22 19.69 -2.81 -3.30
C PHE A 22 20.53 -1.58 -2.96
N PRO A 23 20.26 -0.42 -3.59
CA PRO A 23 20.76 0.84 -3.09
C PRO A 23 20.21 1.12 -1.67
N PRO A 24 20.93 1.87 -0.83
CA PRO A 24 20.48 2.20 0.51
C PRO A 24 19.11 2.90 0.50
N VAL A 25 18.14 2.35 1.23
CA VAL A 25 16.81 2.95 1.41
C VAL A 25 16.87 3.93 2.58
N SER A 26 16.93 5.23 2.28
CA SER A 26 16.97 6.27 3.30
C SER A 26 15.57 6.51 3.90
N ARG A 27 15.56 7.07 5.13
CA ARG A 27 14.31 7.52 5.76
C ARG A 27 13.63 8.62 4.94
N GLU A 28 14.41 9.48 4.33
CA GLU A 28 13.95 10.58 3.48
C GLU A 28 13.23 10.04 2.24
N HIS A 29 13.71 8.95 1.62
CA HIS A 29 13.04 8.31 0.47
C HIS A 29 11.62 7.87 0.86
N ILE A 30 11.47 7.19 1.99
CA ILE A 30 10.14 6.76 2.49
C ILE A 30 9.23 7.97 2.74
N LEU A 31 9.76 9.04 3.33
CA LEU A 31 8.99 10.27 3.57
C LEU A 31 8.63 11.03 2.29
N HIS A 32 9.46 11.00 1.25
CA HIS A 32 9.13 11.56 -0.06
C HIS A 32 7.97 10.79 -0.73
N CYS A 33 7.82 9.50 -0.44
CA CYS A 33 6.69 8.68 -0.87
C CYS A 33 5.42 8.86 -0.01
N SER A 34 5.48 9.60 1.09
CA SER A 34 4.30 9.91 1.92
C SER A 34 3.32 10.80 1.15
N TYR A 35 2.02 10.51 1.26
CA TYR A 35 0.96 11.18 0.51
C TYR A 35 0.97 12.71 0.71
N ASP A 36 1.19 13.17 1.94
CA ASP A 36 1.30 14.60 2.28
C ASP A 36 2.55 15.27 1.70
N SER A 37 3.57 14.51 1.32
CA SER A 37 4.79 15.02 0.69
C SER A 37 4.60 15.27 -0.81
N TRP A 38 4.07 14.28 -1.54
CA TRP A 38 3.97 14.36 -3.00
C TRP A 38 2.64 14.92 -3.51
N PHE A 39 1.52 14.69 -2.83
CA PHE A 39 0.20 15.12 -3.31
C PHE A 39 0.08 16.64 -3.51
N PRO A 40 0.58 17.51 -2.60
CA PRO A 40 0.51 18.96 -2.81
C PRO A 40 1.18 19.41 -4.12
N LYS A 41 2.27 18.75 -4.52
CA LYS A 41 3.01 19.03 -5.76
C LYS A 41 2.26 18.57 -7.01
N TYR A 42 1.54 17.44 -6.91
CA TYR A 42 0.93 16.77 -8.07
C TYR A 42 -0.60 16.79 -8.10
N ARG A 43 -1.25 17.58 -7.23
CA ARG A 43 -2.71 17.63 -7.05
C ARG A 43 -3.54 17.70 -8.33
N THR A 44 -3.04 18.36 -9.39
CA THR A 44 -3.75 18.53 -10.67
C THR A 44 -3.71 17.31 -11.57
N SER A 45 -2.86 16.34 -11.24
CA SER A 45 -2.69 15.08 -11.98
C SER A 45 -3.26 13.88 -11.22
N CYS A 46 -3.87 14.10 -10.05
CA CYS A 46 -4.37 13.05 -9.15
C CYS A 46 -5.89 13.11 -9.02
N ILE A 47 -6.48 12.09 -8.39
CA ILE A 47 -7.87 12.13 -7.93
C ILE A 47 -8.01 13.19 -6.83
N ARG A 48 -9.15 13.87 -6.81
CA ARG A 48 -9.48 14.87 -5.78
C ARG A 48 -9.41 14.24 -4.40
N SER A 49 -8.53 14.77 -3.55
CA SER A 49 -8.27 14.24 -2.22
C SER A 49 -8.10 15.35 -1.18
N ARG A 50 -8.30 15.02 0.09
CA ARG A 50 -8.13 15.90 1.25
C ARG A 50 -7.25 15.21 2.28
N ILE A 51 -6.37 15.99 2.91
CA ILE A 51 -5.43 15.51 3.91
C ILE A 51 -5.83 16.13 5.24
N ILE A 52 -5.94 15.30 6.27
CA ILE A 52 -6.29 15.68 7.63
C ILE A 52 -5.14 15.21 8.53
N PRO A 53 -4.37 16.12 9.14
CA PRO A 53 -3.35 15.75 10.12
C PRO A 53 -3.98 15.00 11.30
N LEU A 54 -3.37 13.91 11.74
CA LEU A 54 -3.84 13.16 12.89
C LEU A 54 -3.12 13.61 14.15
N THR A 55 -3.87 13.72 15.25
CA THR A 55 -3.28 14.00 16.55
C THR A 55 -2.69 12.72 17.14
N PRO A 56 -1.68 12.81 18.02
CA PRO A 56 -1.11 11.63 18.69
C PRO A 56 -2.16 10.81 19.45
N GLU A 57 -3.16 11.47 20.03
CA GLU A 57 -4.24 10.84 20.79
C GLU A 57 -5.16 10.02 19.88
N PHE A 58 -5.46 10.53 18.67
CA PHE A 58 -6.23 9.77 17.69
C PHE A 58 -5.45 8.58 17.12
N VAL A 59 -4.14 8.74 16.92
CA VAL A 59 -3.25 7.63 16.53
C VAL A 59 -3.27 6.54 17.60
N GLN A 60 -3.22 6.91 18.88
CA GLN A 60 -3.36 5.98 19.98
C GLN A 60 -4.72 5.28 19.97
N TYR A 61 -5.80 6.02 19.69
CA TYR A 61 -7.13 5.43 19.52
C TYR A 61 -7.17 4.39 18.37
N ILE A 62 -6.51 4.64 17.22
CA ILE A 62 -6.44 3.64 16.16
C ILE A 62 -5.75 2.35 16.66
N ARG A 63 -4.69 2.48 17.47
CA ARG A 63 -3.93 1.36 18.04
C ARG A 63 -4.62 0.60 19.17
N GLU A 64 -5.69 1.13 19.75
CA GLU A 64 -6.45 0.43 20.78
C GLU A 64 -7.11 -0.84 20.20
N ASP A 65 -6.95 -2.00 20.85
CA ASP A 65 -7.53 -3.28 20.39
C ASP A 65 -9.07 -3.30 20.34
N ARG A 66 -9.72 -2.38 21.06
CA ARG A 66 -11.19 -2.28 21.12
C ARG A 66 -11.73 -1.40 19.99
N ILE A 67 -12.76 -1.88 19.29
CA ILE A 67 -13.49 -1.09 18.29
C ILE A 67 -14.66 -0.38 18.98
N ILE A 68 -14.50 0.91 19.23
CA ILE A 68 -15.55 1.81 19.73
C ILE A 68 -15.91 2.77 18.60
N LEU A 69 -17.17 2.78 18.15
CA LEU A 69 -17.63 3.65 17.06
C LEU A 69 -18.38 4.86 17.62
N ALA A 70 -18.53 5.92 16.80
CA ALA A 70 -19.31 7.10 17.18
C ALA A 70 -20.79 6.73 17.33
N ASP A 71 -21.44 7.29 18.36
CA ASP A 71 -22.87 7.17 18.65
C ASP A 71 -23.68 8.28 17.96
N ASP A 72 -23.37 8.56 16.69
CA ASP A 72 -24.07 9.61 15.94
C ASP A 72 -25.54 9.21 15.68
N ASP A 73 -26.46 9.83 16.41
CA ASP A 73 -27.93 9.66 16.30
C ASP A 73 -28.55 10.17 14.98
N GLU A 74 -27.76 10.47 13.94
CA GLU A 74 -28.26 11.14 12.73
C GLU A 74 -28.69 10.22 11.57
N ALA A 75 -28.73 8.89 11.77
CA ALA A 75 -29.12 7.96 10.71
C ALA A 75 -30.14 6.87 11.10
N ASN A 76 -30.91 7.04 12.18
CA ASN A 76 -32.09 6.19 12.40
C ASN A 76 -33.25 6.90 13.13
N GLY A 77 -33.52 8.16 12.76
CA GLY A 77 -34.60 8.96 13.33
C GLY A 77 -36.00 8.73 12.75
N GLU A 78 -36.20 7.77 11.85
CA GLU A 78 -37.52 7.47 11.25
C GLU A 78 -37.69 5.96 10.94
N SER A 79 -37.59 5.11 11.96
CA SER A 79 -38.27 3.79 12.03
C SER A 79 -37.99 3.14 13.39
N ALA A 80 -38.41 3.81 14.45
CA ALA A 80 -38.57 3.22 15.77
C ALA A 80 -40.06 3.07 16.07
N GLU A 81 -40.75 2.30 15.23
CA GLU A 81 -42.01 1.67 15.59
C GLU A 81 -41.89 0.19 15.19
N ASP A 82 -41.75 -0.65 16.22
CA ASP A 82 -41.93 -2.11 16.24
C ASP A 82 -40.95 -2.99 15.43
N ASP A 83 -39.82 -3.36 16.04
CA ASP A 83 -39.32 -4.74 15.90
C ASP A 83 -38.66 -5.21 17.21
N ASP A 84 -39.51 -5.77 18.07
CA ASP A 84 -39.19 -6.37 19.35
C ASP A 84 -38.64 -7.78 19.09
N TRP A 85 -37.33 -7.89 18.80
CA TRP A 85 -36.63 -9.18 18.70
C TRP A 85 -35.47 -9.25 19.71
N GLU A 86 -35.81 -9.50 20.97
CA GLU A 86 -34.84 -9.96 21.97
C GLU A 86 -34.67 -11.50 21.88
N PRO A 87 -33.46 -12.05 21.69
CA PRO A 87 -33.22 -13.47 21.92
C PRO A 87 -33.34 -13.75 23.42
N THR A 88 -34.41 -14.45 23.77
CA THR A 88 -34.75 -14.86 25.14
C THR A 88 -33.67 -15.77 25.70
N ASN A 89 -32.85 -15.28 26.62
CA ASN A 89 -31.97 -16.10 27.45
C ASN A 89 -32.52 -16.10 28.90
N PRO A 90 -33.04 -17.22 29.42
CA PRO A 90 -33.71 -17.23 30.72
C PRO A 90 -32.67 -17.48 31.81
N SER A 91 -32.22 -16.44 32.53
CA SER A 91 -31.78 -16.48 33.93
C SER A 91 -31.10 -15.18 34.39
N ARG A 92 -31.89 -14.18 34.79
CA ARG A 92 -31.68 -13.37 36.02
C ARG A 92 -32.73 -12.26 36.06
N GLU A 93 -33.50 -12.23 37.15
CA GLU A 93 -34.48 -11.19 37.45
C GLU A 93 -33.85 -9.80 37.38
N ARG A 94 -34.41 -8.96 36.52
CA ARG A 94 -34.05 -7.55 36.35
C ARG A 94 -34.85 -6.75 37.39
N GLN A 95 -34.23 -6.45 38.54
CA GLN A 95 -34.80 -5.47 39.47
C GLN A 95 -34.59 -4.04 38.90
N PRO A 96 -35.59 -3.15 39.03
CA PRO A 96 -35.46 -1.77 38.58
C PRO A 96 -34.52 -1.02 39.52
N ARG A 97 -33.41 -0.48 38.98
CA ARG A 97 -32.54 0.43 39.74
C ARG A 97 -33.28 1.73 39.95
N LYS A 98 -33.46 2.10 41.22
CA LYS A 98 -33.89 3.43 41.64
C LYS A 98 -32.78 4.43 41.37
N ASP A 99 -33.21 5.56 40.86
CA ASP A 99 -32.57 6.86 40.93
C ASP A 99 -32.18 7.16 42.38
N ASP A 100 -30.87 7.29 42.65
CA ASP A 100 -30.35 7.89 43.87
C ASP A 100 -29.10 8.71 43.50
N SER A 101 -29.21 9.99 43.82
CA SER A 101 -28.22 11.05 43.72
C SER A 101 -27.03 10.86 44.68
N ASP A 102 -25.90 11.44 44.28
CA ASP A 102 -24.72 11.82 45.08
C ASP A 102 -23.83 10.71 45.64
N THR A 103 -22.72 10.47 44.95
CA THR A 103 -21.41 10.35 45.61
C THR A 103 -20.34 10.93 44.68
N GLU A 104 -19.76 12.05 45.10
CA GLU A 104 -18.54 12.64 44.51
C GLU A 104 -17.38 11.68 44.79
N ASP A 105 -16.95 10.94 43.77
CA ASP A 105 -15.67 10.24 43.73
C ASP A 105 -14.77 10.95 42.70
N GLU A 106 -14.15 12.05 43.13
CA GLU A 106 -13.02 12.70 42.45
C GLU A 106 -11.78 11.80 42.58
N ASP A 107 -11.66 10.75 41.76
CA ASP A 107 -10.41 10.02 41.53
C ASP A 107 -10.56 9.13 40.27
N GLY A 108 -10.41 9.70 39.06
CA GLY A 108 -10.37 8.89 37.82
C GLY A 108 -10.59 9.56 36.46
N ASP A 109 -10.30 10.86 36.27
CA ASP A 109 -10.64 11.59 35.03
C ASP A 109 -9.99 11.05 33.74
N GLU A 110 -8.89 10.29 33.82
CA GLU A 110 -8.18 9.79 32.63
C GLU A 110 -8.74 8.47 32.08
N ASP A 111 -9.28 7.59 32.94
CA ASP A 111 -9.75 6.26 32.54
C ASP A 111 -11.17 6.28 31.94
N GLU A 112 -12.01 7.24 32.32
CA GLU A 112 -13.35 7.41 31.73
C GLU A 112 -13.29 7.86 30.26
N ALA A 113 -12.28 8.67 29.89
CA ALA A 113 -12.13 9.20 28.54
C ALA A 113 -11.82 8.11 27.48
N ILE A 114 -11.19 6.99 27.88
CA ILE A 114 -10.81 5.89 26.98
C ILE A 114 -12.04 5.11 26.49
N GLY A 115 -13.12 5.07 27.30
CA GLY A 115 -14.38 4.41 26.95
C GLY A 115 -15.34 5.24 26.09
N LEU A 116 -15.08 6.54 25.95
CA LEU A 116 -15.98 7.43 25.21
C LEU A 116 -15.94 7.16 23.69
N PRO A 117 -17.06 7.39 22.99
CA PRO A 117 -17.10 7.26 21.54
C PRO A 117 -16.25 8.36 20.86
N PRO A 118 -15.69 8.09 19.66
CA PRO A 118 -14.73 8.97 18.99
C PRO A 118 -15.26 10.36 18.63
N ASN A 119 -16.57 10.53 18.42
CA ASN A 119 -17.23 11.82 18.24
C ASN A 119 -17.21 12.69 19.51
N LYS A 120 -17.18 12.08 20.71
CA LYS A 120 -17.04 12.79 21.99
C LYS A 120 -15.57 12.99 22.40
N ARG A 121 -14.71 12.00 22.12
CA ARG A 121 -13.25 12.09 22.36
C ARG A 121 -12.57 13.10 21.43
N PHE A 122 -12.97 13.15 20.16
CA PHE A 122 -12.31 13.92 19.11
C PHE A 122 -13.34 14.70 18.26
N PRO A 123 -14.14 15.61 18.86
CA PRO A 123 -15.28 16.25 18.18
C PRO A 123 -14.85 17.06 16.95
N GLU A 124 -13.76 17.82 17.03
CA GLU A 124 -13.26 18.65 15.92
C GLU A 124 -12.79 17.79 14.74
N LEU A 125 -12.02 16.73 15.01
CA LEU A 125 -11.55 15.81 13.98
C LEU A 125 -12.71 15.06 13.35
N HIS A 126 -13.64 14.58 14.17
CA HIS A 126 -14.84 13.88 13.71
C HIS A 126 -15.70 14.76 12.79
N GLN A 127 -15.94 16.02 13.16
CA GLN A 127 -16.64 16.98 12.31
C GLN A 127 -15.86 17.29 11.03
N THR A 128 -14.54 17.44 11.12
CA THR A 128 -13.67 17.66 9.95
C THR A 128 -13.79 16.50 8.95
N ILE A 129 -13.82 15.25 9.44
CA ILE A 129 -14.03 14.06 8.60
C ILE A 129 -15.40 14.12 7.91
N LYS A 130 -16.48 14.42 8.64
CA LYS A 130 -17.84 14.58 8.06
C LYS A 130 -17.86 15.62 6.95
N ASP A 131 -17.27 16.79 7.20
CA ASP A 131 -17.23 17.89 6.25
C ASP A 131 -16.43 17.52 5.00
N LYS A 132 -15.28 16.83 5.15
CA LYS A 132 -14.46 16.38 4.02
C LYS A 132 -15.12 15.28 3.19
N ILE A 133 -15.87 14.37 3.81
CA ILE A 133 -16.69 13.38 3.08
C ILE A 133 -17.70 14.11 2.19
N ARG A 134 -18.44 15.07 2.75
CA ARG A 134 -19.42 15.87 2.01
C ARG A 134 -18.76 16.66 0.87
N GLU A 135 -17.61 17.29 1.13
CA GLU A 135 -16.85 18.07 0.15
C GLU A 135 -16.37 17.23 -1.06
N LEU A 136 -16.14 15.94 -0.85
CA LEU A 136 -15.64 14.98 -1.84
C LEU A 136 -16.74 14.21 -2.58
N GLY A 137 -18.00 14.58 -2.36
CA GLY A 137 -19.15 13.98 -3.05
C GLY A 137 -19.86 12.88 -2.25
N GLY A 138 -19.63 12.80 -0.94
CA GLY A 138 -20.35 11.89 -0.03
C GLY A 138 -19.79 10.47 0.06
N ALA A 139 -18.88 10.09 -0.84
CA ALA A 139 -18.19 8.80 -0.79
C ALA A 139 -16.68 9.00 -0.92
N VAL A 140 -15.92 8.38 -0.03
CA VAL A 140 -14.46 8.49 0.02
C VAL A 140 -13.79 7.13 0.19
N ALA A 141 -12.50 7.05 -0.14
CA ALA A 141 -11.61 5.94 0.17
C ALA A 141 -10.50 6.44 1.11
N PRO A 142 -10.43 5.96 2.37
CA PRO A 142 -9.40 6.37 3.31
C PRO A 142 -8.05 5.72 2.96
N LYS A 143 -6.96 6.42 3.29
CA LYS A 143 -5.60 5.87 3.43
C LYS A 143 -4.81 6.69 4.46
N LEU A 144 -3.75 6.13 5.01
CA LEU A 144 -2.76 6.91 5.75
C LEU A 144 -1.68 7.47 4.81
N ASN A 145 -0.52 7.80 5.35
CA ASN A 145 0.65 8.30 4.66
C ASN A 145 1.01 7.46 3.42
N TRP A 146 0.97 6.12 3.50
CA TRP A 146 1.37 5.24 2.40
C TRP A 146 0.28 4.24 2.01
N SER A 147 -0.38 3.63 2.98
CA SER A 147 -1.22 2.45 2.74
C SER A 147 -2.72 2.73 2.89
N ALA A 148 -3.52 2.08 2.03
CA ALA A 148 -4.98 2.04 2.15
C ALA A 148 -5.41 0.73 2.83
N PRO A 149 -6.52 0.72 3.61
CA PRO A 149 -6.97 -0.45 4.39
C PRO A 149 -7.69 -1.49 3.51
N LYS A 150 -7.04 -1.93 2.43
CA LYS A 150 -7.62 -2.86 1.45
C LYS A 150 -7.76 -4.28 2.00
N ASP A 151 -6.87 -4.67 2.91
CA ASP A 151 -6.90 -5.91 3.67
C ASP A 151 -8.09 -5.97 4.65
N ALA A 152 -8.64 -4.82 5.05
CA ALA A 152 -9.82 -4.71 5.90
C ALA A 152 -11.13 -4.54 5.11
N ALA A 153 -11.13 -4.65 3.78
CA ALA A 153 -12.34 -4.46 2.98
C ALA A 153 -13.49 -5.41 3.39
N TRP A 154 -13.18 -6.57 3.96
CA TRP A 154 -14.13 -7.58 4.42
C TRP A 154 -15.06 -7.11 5.55
N ILE A 155 -14.64 -6.15 6.39
CA ILE A 155 -15.46 -5.63 7.50
C ILE A 155 -16.33 -4.43 7.06
N SER A 156 -16.18 -3.99 5.82
CA SER A 156 -16.92 -2.83 5.29
C SER A 156 -18.42 -3.09 5.23
N GLN A 157 -19.19 -2.06 5.56
CA GLN A 157 -20.65 -2.05 5.34
C GLN A 157 -21.00 -1.99 3.85
N HIS A 158 -20.08 -1.50 3.01
CA HIS A 158 -20.21 -1.46 1.57
C HIS A 158 -19.51 -2.69 1.00
N GLN A 159 -20.29 -3.68 0.56
CA GLN A 159 -19.88 -4.98 -0.02
C GLN A 159 -18.40 -5.09 -0.44
N ASN A 160 -17.53 -5.54 0.47
CA ASN A 160 -16.11 -5.81 0.26
C ASN A 160 -15.32 -4.67 -0.45
N THR A 161 -15.57 -3.41 -0.07
CA THR A 161 -14.87 -2.25 -0.63
C THR A 161 -14.38 -1.29 0.46
N ILE A 162 -13.35 -0.51 0.14
CA ILE A 162 -12.84 0.58 0.99
C ILE A 162 -13.68 1.86 0.90
N LYS A 163 -14.88 1.78 0.30
CA LYS A 163 -15.83 2.90 0.24
C LYS A 163 -16.29 3.24 1.65
N CYS A 164 -16.21 4.51 2.00
CA CYS A 164 -16.74 5.08 3.22
C CYS A 164 -17.68 6.24 2.90
N THR A 165 -18.82 6.26 3.58
CA THR A 165 -19.83 7.33 3.53
C THR A 165 -20.03 8.02 4.88
N SER A 166 -19.51 7.42 5.95
CA SER A 166 -19.55 7.97 7.31
C SER A 166 -18.16 7.94 7.98
N PRO A 167 -17.94 8.72 9.06
CA PRO A 167 -16.73 8.57 9.89
C PRO A 167 -16.60 7.18 10.51
N ASN A 168 -17.71 6.53 10.86
CA ASN A 168 -17.70 5.18 11.43
C ASN A 168 -17.17 4.14 10.44
N ASP A 169 -17.50 4.26 9.15
CA ASP A 169 -16.92 3.41 8.10
C ASP A 169 -15.40 3.54 8.07
N ILE A 170 -14.88 4.77 8.22
CA ILE A 170 -13.44 5.05 8.22
C ILE A 170 -12.80 4.45 9.48
N TYR A 171 -13.35 4.68 10.66
CA TYR A 171 -12.80 4.17 11.91
C TYR A 171 -12.75 2.64 11.92
N LEU A 172 -13.81 1.99 11.44
CA LEU A 172 -13.89 0.54 11.35
C LEU A 172 -12.80 -0.03 10.45
N LEU A 173 -12.60 0.54 9.24
CA LEU A 173 -11.57 0.08 8.32
C LEU A 173 -10.15 0.34 8.84
N LEU A 174 -9.88 1.52 9.39
CA LEU A 174 -8.55 1.87 9.89
C LEU A 174 -8.14 0.96 11.05
N LYS A 175 -9.05 0.70 11.99
CA LYS A 175 -8.79 -0.16 13.15
C LYS A 175 -8.66 -1.65 12.80
N SER A 176 -9.22 -2.08 11.67
CA SER A 176 -9.24 -3.49 11.27
C SER A 176 -8.15 -3.87 10.25
N SER A 177 -7.28 -2.93 9.89
CA SER A 177 -6.27 -3.10 8.84
C SER A 177 -4.86 -3.22 9.41
N SER A 178 -4.20 -4.32 9.07
CA SER A 178 -2.80 -4.57 9.37
C SER A 178 -1.86 -3.62 8.61
N PHE A 179 -2.26 -3.17 7.41
CA PHE A 179 -1.49 -2.17 6.65
C PHE A 179 -1.46 -0.81 7.34
N ILE A 180 -2.57 -0.43 7.97
CA ILE A 180 -2.65 0.82 8.74
C ILE A 180 -1.79 0.71 10.00
N SER A 181 -1.81 -0.43 10.71
CA SER A 181 -0.90 -0.67 11.84
C SER A 181 0.58 -0.59 11.41
N HIS A 182 0.94 -1.21 10.28
CA HIS A 182 2.29 -1.14 9.73
C HIS A 182 2.74 0.30 9.42
N ASP A 183 1.89 1.10 8.77
CA ASP A 183 2.16 2.52 8.48
C ASP A 183 2.44 3.33 9.76
N LEU A 184 1.80 2.99 10.89
CA LEU A 184 1.93 3.71 12.15
C LEU A 184 3.14 3.25 12.98
N GLU A 185 3.52 1.97 12.93
CA GLU A 185 4.48 1.37 13.85
C GLU A 185 5.82 1.02 13.19
N HIS A 186 5.77 0.57 11.95
CA HIS A 186 6.91 0.01 11.22
C HIS A 186 7.27 0.73 9.90
N PRO A 187 6.99 2.05 9.70
CA PRO A 187 7.18 2.67 8.39
C PRO A 187 8.66 2.76 7.96
N PHE A 188 9.61 2.65 8.90
CA PHE A 188 11.05 2.84 8.64
C PHE A 188 11.89 1.57 8.91
N ASP A 189 11.26 0.42 9.16
CA ASP A 189 11.97 -0.81 9.55
C ASP A 189 12.89 -1.34 8.43
N SER A 190 12.54 -1.05 7.18
CA SER A 190 13.34 -1.41 6.00
C SER A 190 14.41 -0.37 5.62
N CYS A 191 14.51 0.74 6.35
CA CYS A 191 15.50 1.77 6.05
C CYS A 191 16.91 1.31 6.44
N THR A 192 17.89 1.60 5.59
CA THR A 192 19.29 1.37 5.96
C THR A 192 19.69 2.31 7.11
N PRO A 193 20.34 1.80 8.17
CA PRO A 193 20.81 2.64 9.26
C PRO A 193 21.72 3.75 8.72
N PRO A 194 21.62 4.99 9.22
CA PRO A 194 22.54 6.04 8.82
C PRO A 194 23.96 5.61 9.17
N PRO A 195 24.97 5.94 8.33
CA PRO A 195 26.36 5.67 8.67
C PRO A 195 26.69 6.31 10.03
N ALA A 196 27.48 5.62 10.85
CA ALA A 196 27.90 6.10 12.16
C ALA A 196 28.47 7.53 12.02
N PRO A 197 28.14 8.47 12.93
CA PRO A 197 28.47 9.88 12.75
C PRO A 197 29.98 10.08 12.78
N ALA A 198 30.61 10.16 11.61
CA ALA A 198 31.96 10.66 11.44
C ALA A 198 31.90 12.19 11.52
N SER A 199 32.09 12.72 12.73
CA SER A 199 32.20 14.15 13.04
C SER A 199 30.99 15.00 12.64
N ALA A 200 30.27 15.51 13.64
CA ALA A 200 29.18 16.47 13.47
C ALA A 200 29.62 17.70 12.66
N SER A 201 29.35 17.69 11.35
CA SER A 201 29.22 18.91 10.56
C SER A 201 27.74 19.23 10.48
N SER A 202 27.36 20.27 11.19
CA SER A 202 26.01 20.82 11.29
C SER A 202 25.58 21.42 9.95
N ASN A 203 25.11 20.59 9.02
CA ASN A 203 24.22 21.06 7.97
C ASN A 203 22.78 20.79 8.43
N SER A 204 22.21 21.80 9.08
CA SER A 204 20.80 21.90 9.47
C SER A 204 19.90 22.07 8.24
N GLY A 205 19.87 21.07 7.36
CA GLY A 205 18.71 20.86 6.50
C GLY A 205 17.57 20.37 7.38
N ALA A 206 16.39 20.98 7.28
CA ALA A 206 15.22 20.56 8.05
C ALA A 206 14.94 19.07 7.80
N LYS A 207 15.29 18.23 8.78
CA LYS A 207 15.03 16.79 8.71
C LYS A 207 13.51 16.61 8.66
N LEU A 208 13.00 15.99 7.60
CA LEU A 208 11.56 15.75 7.43
C LEU A 208 11.04 14.96 8.65
N SER A 209 10.13 15.56 9.41
CA SER A 209 9.47 14.91 10.53
C SER A 209 8.36 14.00 10.01
N PHE A 210 8.13 12.88 10.70
CA PHE A 210 7.00 12.00 10.39
C PHE A 210 5.78 12.48 11.18
N THR A 211 4.69 12.76 10.49
CA THR A 211 3.40 13.07 11.10
C THR A 211 2.34 12.20 10.43
N PRO A 212 1.62 11.35 11.17
CA PRO A 212 0.52 10.58 10.61
C PRO A 212 -0.58 11.48 10.05
N VAL A 213 -1.08 11.15 8.87
CA VAL A 213 -2.18 11.88 8.22
C VAL A 213 -3.27 10.92 7.77
N LEU A 214 -4.52 11.35 7.87
CA LEU A 214 -5.65 10.69 7.23
C LEU A 214 -5.92 11.36 5.89
N VAL A 215 -5.81 10.57 4.82
CA VAL A 215 -6.11 11.00 3.46
C VAL A 215 -7.47 10.46 3.05
N LEU A 216 -8.37 11.36 2.68
CA LEU A 216 -9.67 11.03 2.10
C LEU A 216 -9.62 11.32 0.61
N ARG A 217 -9.67 10.27 -0.20
CA ARG A 217 -9.75 10.37 -1.67
C ARG A 217 -11.20 10.26 -2.08
N SER A 218 -11.65 11.06 -3.06
CA SER A 218 -13.00 10.89 -3.63
C SER A 218 -13.15 9.47 -4.16
N PHE A 219 -14.20 8.77 -3.73
CA PHE A 219 -14.41 7.39 -4.10
C PHE A 219 -14.89 7.29 -5.55
N PHE A 220 -14.20 6.48 -6.32
CA PHE A 220 -14.63 6.02 -7.63
C PHE A 220 -14.18 4.56 -7.77
N SER A 221 -14.78 3.84 -8.71
CA SER A 221 -14.41 2.46 -9.01
C SER A 221 -13.56 2.45 -10.28
N PRO A 222 -12.21 2.52 -10.18
CA PRO A 222 -11.35 2.39 -11.35
C PRO A 222 -11.57 1.03 -12.00
N LEU A 223 -11.49 0.99 -13.33
CA LEU A 223 -11.38 -0.26 -14.07
C LEU A 223 -9.99 -0.86 -13.79
N PRO A 224 -9.88 -2.04 -13.14
CA PRO A 224 -8.58 -2.59 -12.72
C PRO A 224 -7.62 -2.83 -13.89
N SER A 225 -8.16 -3.12 -15.08
CA SER A 225 -7.41 -3.31 -16.32
C SER A 225 -6.62 -2.07 -16.77
N LEU A 226 -7.00 -0.88 -16.31
CA LEU A 226 -6.40 0.39 -16.71
C LEU A 226 -5.56 1.03 -15.59
N GLU A 227 -5.17 0.22 -14.59
CA GLU A 227 -4.17 0.57 -13.60
C GLU A 227 -2.81 -0.02 -13.97
N PHE A 228 -1.76 0.80 -13.86
CA PHE A 228 -0.40 0.42 -14.21
C PHE A 228 0.59 0.86 -13.14
N ARG A 229 1.59 0.03 -12.87
CA ARG A 229 2.76 0.38 -12.06
C ARG A 229 3.92 0.72 -12.99
N CYS A 230 4.59 1.82 -12.68
CA CYS A 230 5.65 2.37 -13.49
C CYS A 230 6.93 2.45 -12.67
N PHE A 231 8.07 2.07 -13.24
CA PHE A 231 9.37 2.03 -12.58
C PHE A 231 10.27 3.11 -13.16
N VAL A 232 10.83 3.93 -12.28
CA VAL A 232 11.79 4.98 -12.61
C VAL A 232 13.11 4.62 -11.98
N LYS A 233 14.17 4.62 -12.80
CA LYS A 233 15.55 4.44 -12.36
C LYS A 233 16.38 5.61 -12.88
N ASP A 234 17.12 6.27 -12.00
CA ASP A 234 18.03 7.37 -12.34
C ASP A 234 17.37 8.50 -13.17
N ARG A 235 16.14 8.86 -12.79
CA ARG A 235 15.25 9.83 -13.47
C ARG A 235 14.85 9.44 -14.90
N THR A 236 14.88 8.15 -15.19
CA THR A 236 14.44 7.57 -16.46
C THR A 236 13.32 6.56 -16.22
N LEU A 237 12.23 6.66 -16.96
CA LEU A 237 11.15 5.69 -16.93
C LEU A 237 11.61 4.42 -17.63
N VAL A 238 11.80 3.33 -16.88
CA VAL A 238 12.42 2.10 -17.39
C VAL A 238 11.42 0.98 -17.65
N GLY A 239 10.28 0.97 -16.95
CA GLY A 239 9.29 -0.09 -17.08
C GLY A 239 7.88 0.35 -16.74
N ILE A 240 6.90 -0.27 -17.38
CA ILE A 240 5.46 -0.11 -17.14
C ILE A 240 4.84 -1.50 -17.10
N THR A 241 4.04 -1.81 -16.09
CA THR A 241 3.36 -3.09 -15.96
C THR A 241 1.89 -2.92 -15.57
N GLN A 242 1.05 -3.84 -16.01
CA GLN A 242 -0.33 -3.96 -15.55
C GLN A 242 -0.37 -4.19 -14.02
N ARG A 243 -1.25 -3.47 -13.31
CA ARG A 243 -1.36 -3.57 -11.85
C ARG A 243 -2.18 -4.78 -11.38
N ASP A 244 -3.23 -5.08 -12.12
CA ASP A 244 -4.06 -6.27 -11.93
C ASP A 244 -3.47 -7.44 -12.72
N LEU A 245 -3.55 -8.67 -12.21
CA LEU A 245 -2.91 -9.83 -12.85
C LEU A 245 -3.88 -10.65 -13.75
N ASN A 246 -5.09 -10.17 -13.99
CA ASN A 246 -5.99 -10.82 -14.94
C ASN A 246 -5.58 -10.52 -16.39
N HIS A 247 -5.83 -11.46 -17.30
CA HIS A 247 -5.59 -11.24 -18.73
C HIS A 247 -6.70 -10.37 -19.35
N TYR A 248 -6.29 -9.29 -20.03
CA TYR A 248 -7.18 -8.42 -20.81
C TYR A 248 -6.67 -8.24 -22.24
N ALA A 249 -7.30 -8.94 -23.19
CA ALA A 249 -6.84 -8.98 -24.58
C ALA A 249 -6.73 -7.59 -25.25
N PHE A 250 -7.62 -6.65 -24.90
CA PHE A 250 -7.65 -5.32 -25.51
C PHE A 250 -6.45 -4.45 -25.13
N LEU A 251 -5.73 -4.75 -24.04
CA LEU A 251 -4.57 -3.96 -23.61
C LEU A 251 -3.43 -4.02 -24.61
N LEU A 252 -3.31 -5.13 -25.35
CA LEU A 252 -2.29 -5.29 -26.40
C LEU A 252 -2.47 -4.25 -27.51
N ASP A 253 -3.71 -3.96 -27.90
CA ASP A 253 -4.03 -2.99 -28.96
C ASP A 253 -3.71 -1.54 -28.55
N ILE A 254 -3.72 -1.25 -27.24
CA ILE A 254 -3.47 0.09 -26.69
C ILE A 254 -2.12 0.22 -25.99
N ARG A 255 -1.23 -0.77 -26.11
CA ARG A 255 0.08 -0.83 -25.44
C ARG A 255 0.92 0.43 -25.67
N SER A 256 1.04 0.87 -26.93
CA SER A 256 1.81 2.07 -27.27
C SER A 256 1.15 3.35 -26.74
N GLU A 257 -0.17 3.38 -26.66
CA GLU A 257 -0.92 4.52 -26.12
C GLU A 257 -0.75 4.62 -24.60
N ILE A 258 -0.75 3.48 -23.89
CA ILE A 258 -0.40 3.39 -22.47
C ILE A 258 0.99 3.99 -22.24
N ALA A 259 2.00 3.53 -22.99
CA ALA A 259 3.38 4.03 -22.88
C ALA A 259 3.44 5.55 -23.05
N ALA A 260 2.81 6.09 -24.10
CA ALA A 260 2.78 7.52 -24.39
C ALA A 260 2.12 8.33 -23.26
N ARG A 261 0.99 7.86 -22.71
CA ARG A 261 0.29 8.55 -21.60
C ARG A 261 1.10 8.56 -20.31
N VAL A 262 1.80 7.48 -20.01
CA VAL A 262 2.69 7.41 -18.83
C VAL A 262 3.91 8.30 -19.02
N GLN A 263 4.57 8.24 -20.18
CA GLN A 263 5.71 9.10 -20.50
C GLN A 263 5.33 10.58 -20.42
N GLU A 264 4.17 10.98 -20.97
CA GLU A 264 3.68 12.37 -20.88
C GLU A 264 3.54 12.83 -19.41
N LEU A 265 2.94 12.00 -18.55
CA LEU A 265 2.81 12.30 -17.13
C LEU A 265 4.19 12.40 -16.46
N PHE A 266 5.05 11.42 -16.69
CA PHE A 266 6.38 11.35 -16.08
C PHE A 266 7.24 12.55 -16.46
N ASN A 267 7.44 12.79 -17.76
CA ASN A 267 8.30 13.85 -18.29
C ASN A 267 7.80 15.24 -17.86
N ARG A 268 6.48 15.47 -17.89
CA ARG A 268 5.91 16.78 -17.56
C ARG A 268 5.84 17.04 -16.06
N LYS A 269 5.62 16.01 -15.24
CA LYS A 269 5.29 16.20 -13.81
C LYS A 269 6.32 15.65 -12.86
N LEU A 270 6.93 14.49 -13.10
CA LEU A 270 7.69 13.76 -12.07
C LEU A 270 9.21 13.83 -12.28
N ARG A 271 9.69 13.72 -13.54
CA ARG A 271 11.10 13.49 -13.91
C ARG A 271 12.11 14.37 -13.13
N PHE A 272 11.84 15.68 -13.07
CA PHE A 272 12.74 16.66 -12.44
C PHE A 272 12.17 17.33 -11.19
N THR A 273 11.00 16.91 -10.70
CA THR A 273 10.35 17.55 -9.55
C THR A 273 10.22 16.60 -8.35
N PHE A 274 10.19 15.28 -8.60
CA PHE A 274 10.20 14.31 -7.52
C PHE A 274 11.62 14.25 -6.93
N PRO A 275 11.77 14.29 -5.59
CA PRO A 275 13.09 14.39 -4.98
C PRO A 275 14.01 13.22 -5.33
N GLU A 276 13.47 12.01 -5.34
CA GLU A 276 14.23 10.78 -5.60
C GLU A 276 14.45 10.55 -7.09
N ALA A 277 15.61 9.98 -7.42
CA ALA A 277 15.95 9.62 -8.79
C ALA A 277 15.35 8.27 -9.21
N SER A 278 15.18 7.35 -8.25
CA SER A 278 14.63 6.02 -8.50
C SER A 278 13.45 5.77 -7.58
N PHE A 279 12.30 5.41 -8.14
CA PHE A 279 11.04 5.18 -7.42
C PHE A 279 10.06 4.43 -8.32
N ALA A 280 8.95 3.96 -7.75
CA ALA A 280 7.83 3.44 -8.51
C ALA A 280 6.61 4.35 -8.36
N PHE A 281 5.76 4.45 -9.36
CA PHE A 281 4.50 5.18 -9.26
C PHE A 281 3.37 4.43 -9.95
N ASP A 282 2.18 4.54 -9.37
CA ASP A 282 0.98 3.89 -9.87
C ASP A 282 0.12 4.91 -10.61
N VAL A 283 -0.43 4.53 -11.75
CA VAL A 283 -1.30 5.38 -12.56
C VAL A 283 -2.60 4.68 -12.93
N TYR A 284 -3.65 5.47 -13.10
CA TYR A 284 -4.90 5.06 -13.72
C TYR A 284 -5.11 5.86 -15.00
N ILE A 285 -5.42 5.19 -16.10
CA ILE A 285 -5.64 5.82 -17.40
C ILE A 285 -7.10 5.60 -17.81
N PRO A 286 -8.01 6.58 -17.63
CA PRO A 286 -9.40 6.39 -18.00
C PRO A 286 -9.54 6.23 -19.52
N GLU A 287 -10.60 5.54 -19.97
CA GLU A 287 -11.01 5.58 -21.36
C GLU A 287 -11.34 7.03 -21.77
N ALA A 288 -11.02 7.40 -23.01
CA ALA A 288 -11.43 8.69 -23.55
C ALA A 288 -12.94 8.65 -23.84
N HIS A 289 -13.72 9.47 -23.14
CA HIS A 289 -15.10 9.72 -23.53
C HIS A 289 -15.09 10.71 -24.72
N TYR A 290 -15.52 10.25 -25.89
CA TYR A 290 -15.78 11.11 -27.04
C TYR A 290 -17.05 11.95 -26.81
N ASP A 291 -16.97 12.95 -25.95
CA ASP A 291 -17.91 14.06 -25.98
C ASP A 291 -17.31 15.10 -26.93
N GLY A 292 -17.75 15.07 -28.19
CA GLY A 292 -17.20 15.90 -29.25
C GLY A 292 -17.37 17.40 -28.98
N ASP A 293 -16.25 18.08 -28.68
CA ASP A 293 -15.95 19.46 -29.12
C ASP A 293 -14.52 19.90 -28.76
N ASP A 294 -13.82 19.22 -27.83
CA ASP A 294 -12.54 19.71 -27.26
C ASP A 294 -11.28 18.90 -27.65
N SER A 295 -11.32 18.12 -28.74
CA SER A 295 -10.12 17.47 -29.28
C SER A 295 -9.37 18.43 -30.21
N ASP A 296 -8.57 19.33 -29.64
CA ASP A 296 -7.68 20.27 -30.37
C ASP A 296 -6.57 19.54 -31.18
N ASP A 297 -6.49 18.21 -31.11
CA ASP A 297 -5.36 17.44 -31.64
C ASP A 297 -5.73 16.32 -32.63
N GLY A 298 -7.00 16.21 -33.05
CA GLY A 298 -7.42 15.36 -34.19
C GLY A 298 -7.06 13.86 -34.11
N ARG A 299 -6.54 13.36 -32.98
CA ARG A 299 -6.18 11.95 -32.78
C ARG A 299 -7.32 11.22 -32.12
N ASP A 300 -7.71 10.14 -32.79
CA ASP A 300 -8.62 9.11 -32.31
C ASP A 300 -7.93 8.30 -31.18
N SER A 301 -7.81 8.89 -30.00
CA SER A 301 -7.12 8.34 -28.83
C SER A 301 -8.15 7.65 -27.94
N ARG A 302 -7.98 6.34 -27.70
CA ARG A 302 -8.89 5.53 -26.87
C ARG A 302 -8.72 5.80 -25.39
N LEU A 303 -7.59 6.40 -24.99
CA LEU A 303 -7.21 6.67 -23.61
C LEU A 303 -7.18 8.17 -23.32
N GLY A 304 -7.77 8.53 -22.18
CA GLY A 304 -7.65 9.85 -21.59
C GLY A 304 -6.27 10.10 -20.98
N ARG A 305 -6.17 11.20 -20.21
CA ARG A 305 -4.93 11.58 -19.52
C ARG A 305 -4.67 10.66 -18.32
N ALA A 306 -3.44 10.16 -18.20
CA ALA A 306 -3.00 9.41 -17.03
C ALA A 306 -3.18 10.21 -15.73
N ARG A 307 -3.66 9.54 -14.69
CA ARG A 307 -3.84 10.06 -13.34
C ARG A 307 -2.89 9.35 -12.39
N LEU A 308 -2.11 10.11 -11.62
CA LEU A 308 -1.26 9.57 -10.57
C LEU A 308 -2.13 9.06 -9.40
N ILE A 309 -1.88 7.82 -8.98
CA ILE A 309 -2.60 7.12 -7.91
C ILE A 309 -1.75 7.04 -6.64
N ASP A 310 -0.50 6.64 -6.79
CA ASP A 310 0.44 6.49 -5.67
C ASP A 310 1.89 6.61 -6.11
N ILE A 311 2.78 6.87 -5.16
CA ILE A 311 4.24 6.81 -5.34
C ILE A 311 4.83 5.90 -4.26
N ASN A 312 5.62 4.92 -4.67
CA ASN A 312 6.25 3.92 -3.82
C ASN A 312 7.77 4.01 -3.92
N PRO A 313 8.50 3.67 -2.85
CA PRO A 313 9.96 3.75 -2.86
C PRO A 313 10.57 2.66 -3.74
N TRP A 314 11.78 2.94 -4.25
CA TRP A 314 12.63 1.92 -4.89
C TRP A 314 13.26 1.02 -3.82
N ALA A 315 12.48 0.05 -3.33
CA ALA A 315 12.82 -0.77 -2.17
C ALA A 315 12.25 -2.19 -2.29
N PRO A 316 12.86 -3.19 -1.61
CA PRO A 316 12.49 -4.61 -1.76
C PRO A 316 11.01 -4.93 -1.50
N HIS A 317 10.36 -4.19 -0.60
CA HIS A 317 8.96 -4.39 -0.23
C HIS A 317 7.96 -3.82 -1.25
N THR A 318 8.41 -3.01 -2.21
CA THR A 318 7.55 -2.53 -3.30
C THR A 318 7.33 -3.66 -4.29
N ASP A 319 6.08 -4.10 -4.43
CA ASP A 319 5.68 -5.18 -5.34
C ASP A 319 6.01 -4.86 -6.81
N THR A 320 6.75 -5.75 -7.47
CA THR A 320 7.24 -5.56 -8.85
C THR A 320 6.30 -6.13 -9.91
N LEU A 321 5.30 -6.92 -9.51
CA LEU A 321 4.27 -7.49 -10.38
C LEU A 321 4.88 -8.34 -11.52
N LEU A 322 4.80 -7.89 -12.78
CA LEU A 322 5.35 -8.61 -13.93
C LEU A 322 6.87 -8.37 -14.14
N PHE A 323 7.51 -7.64 -13.24
CA PHE A 323 8.96 -7.49 -13.20
C PHE A 323 9.57 -8.22 -12.00
N GLY A 324 10.84 -8.57 -12.07
CA GLY A 324 11.68 -8.98 -10.96
C GLY A 324 12.60 -7.84 -10.51
N TRP A 325 12.92 -7.80 -9.22
CA TRP A 325 13.88 -6.81 -8.73
C TRP A 325 15.28 -6.96 -9.33
N GLY A 326 15.73 -8.19 -9.61
CA GLY A 326 17.04 -8.43 -10.22
C GLY A 326 17.19 -7.72 -11.56
N GLU A 327 16.25 -7.91 -12.47
CA GLU A 327 16.29 -7.22 -13.77
C GLU A 327 16.14 -5.70 -13.62
N LEU A 328 15.25 -5.20 -12.74
CA LEU A 328 15.09 -3.75 -12.55
C LEU A 328 16.36 -3.09 -12.02
N LEU A 329 17.09 -3.77 -11.13
CA LEU A 329 18.38 -3.32 -10.61
C LEU A 329 19.47 -3.37 -11.69
N ASP A 330 19.44 -4.36 -12.58
CA ASP A 330 20.43 -4.56 -13.65
C ASP A 330 20.21 -3.66 -14.88
N ILE A 331 19.05 -3.01 -15.03
CA ILE A 331 18.77 -2.10 -16.17
C ILE A 331 19.84 -1.01 -16.25
N HIS A 332 20.57 -0.94 -17.37
CA HIS A 332 21.51 0.13 -17.63
C HIS A 332 20.78 1.33 -18.26
N VAL A 333 20.81 2.47 -17.56
CA VAL A 333 20.27 3.75 -18.07
C VAL A 333 21.40 4.51 -18.76
N PRO A 334 21.33 4.73 -20.09
CA PRO A 334 22.32 5.55 -20.79
C PRO A 334 22.25 7.00 -20.27
N LYS A 335 23.40 7.57 -19.87
CA LYS A 335 23.53 8.93 -19.32
C LYS A 335 22.59 9.18 -18.11
N PRO A 336 22.83 8.54 -16.94
CA PRO A 336 21.96 8.71 -15.79
C PRO A 336 22.02 10.16 -15.26
N ILE A 337 20.85 10.76 -15.04
CA ILE A 337 20.76 12.13 -14.50
C ILE A 337 20.86 12.06 -12.98
N LEU A 338 22.10 12.04 -12.47
CA LEU A 338 22.36 12.09 -11.03
C LEU A 338 22.18 13.51 -10.48
N GLY A 339 21.20 13.69 -9.59
CA GLY A 339 21.00 14.94 -8.85
C GLY A 339 19.66 14.98 -8.11
N THR A 340 19.61 15.68 -6.97
CA THR A 340 18.37 15.97 -6.24
C THR A 340 17.65 17.16 -6.87
N ALA A 341 16.34 17.04 -7.11
CA ALA A 341 15.51 18.15 -7.59
C ALA A 341 15.59 19.34 -6.61
N GLY A 342 16.26 20.44 -7.00
CA GLY A 342 16.34 21.67 -6.20
C GLY A 342 17.74 22.27 -5.98
N ALA A 343 18.84 21.64 -6.43
CA ALA A 343 20.20 22.15 -6.20
C ALA A 343 20.66 23.29 -7.17
N ARG A 344 19.73 24.04 -7.79
CA ARG A 344 20.06 25.13 -8.72
C ARG A 344 20.09 26.54 -8.11
N ASP A 345 19.89 26.68 -6.80
CA ASP A 345 20.04 27.97 -6.10
C ASP A 345 21.22 27.93 -5.11
N GLY A 346 22.38 28.38 -5.57
CA GLY A 346 23.59 28.62 -4.77
C GLY A 346 24.53 29.56 -5.52
N PRO A 347 25.22 30.50 -4.83
CA PRO A 347 25.72 31.72 -5.44
C PRO A 347 26.92 31.47 -6.34
N SER A 348 26.94 32.20 -7.46
CA SER A 348 28.03 32.30 -8.42
C SER A 348 29.40 32.45 -7.75
N ALA A 349 30.34 31.61 -8.14
CA ALA A 349 31.77 31.76 -7.88
C ALA A 349 32.54 31.35 -9.15
N PRO A 350 33.72 31.93 -9.40
CA PRO A 350 33.92 32.81 -10.54
C PRO A 350 34.55 32.12 -11.75
N ASP A 351 34.42 32.82 -12.88
CA ASP A 351 34.98 32.54 -14.19
C ASP A 351 36.35 31.83 -14.15
N THR A 352 36.38 30.61 -14.64
CA THR A 352 37.60 30.04 -15.24
C THR A 352 37.25 29.77 -16.69
N GLU A 353 37.61 30.73 -17.53
CA GLU A 353 37.60 30.61 -18.98
C GLU A 353 38.61 29.51 -19.35
N ASP A 354 38.12 28.35 -19.79
CA ASP A 354 38.90 27.44 -20.64
C ASP A 354 37.95 26.48 -21.39
N ASP A 355 37.76 26.83 -22.67
CA ASP A 355 37.65 25.95 -23.83
C ASP A 355 36.86 24.64 -23.68
N VAL A 356 35.56 24.70 -23.95
CA VAL A 356 34.87 23.57 -24.60
C VAL A 356 34.01 24.13 -25.73
N SER A 357 34.38 23.73 -26.95
CA SER A 357 33.68 24.01 -28.19
C SER A 357 32.17 23.87 -28.06
N THR A 358 31.45 24.94 -28.39
CA THR A 358 30.05 24.92 -28.80
C THR A 358 29.91 23.95 -29.98
N THR A 359 29.54 22.71 -29.68
CA THR A 359 28.84 21.87 -30.64
C THR A 359 27.37 22.13 -30.39
N ASP A 360 26.78 22.95 -31.26
CA ASP A 360 25.33 23.01 -31.50
C ASP A 360 24.91 21.64 -32.07
N GLU A 361 24.93 20.62 -31.24
CA GLU A 361 24.15 19.41 -31.46
C GLU A 361 22.86 19.62 -30.69
N GLU A 362 21.77 19.74 -31.44
CA GLU A 362 20.43 19.51 -30.94
C GLU A 362 20.46 18.14 -30.24
N ASP A 363 20.67 18.12 -28.92
CA ASP A 363 20.59 16.91 -28.10
C ASP A 363 19.15 16.42 -28.18
N GLU A 364 18.84 15.64 -29.23
CA GLU A 364 17.80 14.63 -29.19
C GLU A 364 18.20 13.65 -28.09
N GLU A 365 17.93 14.04 -26.84
CA GLU A 365 18.07 13.22 -25.66
C GLU A 365 17.19 11.99 -25.93
N ALA A 366 17.82 10.90 -26.39
CA ALA A 366 17.11 9.70 -26.78
C ALA A 366 16.24 9.24 -25.61
N ASP A 367 14.95 9.54 -25.68
CA ASP A 367 13.97 9.16 -24.67
C ASP A 367 14.05 7.63 -24.56
N TYR A 368 14.55 7.13 -23.43
CA TYR A 368 14.61 5.70 -23.16
C TYR A 368 13.20 5.12 -23.35
N GLU A 369 13.08 4.12 -24.23
CA GLU A 369 11.81 3.46 -24.48
C GLU A 369 11.54 2.47 -23.33
N PRO A 370 10.52 2.73 -22.48
CA PRO A 370 10.26 1.88 -21.32
C PRO A 370 9.70 0.53 -21.77
N GLU A 371 10.11 -0.53 -21.09
CA GLU A 371 9.53 -1.84 -21.34
C GLU A 371 8.10 -1.89 -20.80
N VAL A 372 7.12 -2.19 -21.66
CA VAL A 372 5.71 -2.35 -21.25
C VAL A 372 5.35 -3.83 -21.16
N ARG A 373 5.02 -4.33 -19.97
CA ARG A 373 4.58 -5.70 -19.73
C ARG A 373 3.09 -5.76 -19.39
N LEU A 374 2.35 -6.57 -20.14
CA LEU A 374 0.92 -6.82 -19.95
C LEU A 374 0.74 -8.33 -19.79
N VAL A 375 -0.29 -8.74 -19.04
CA VAL A 375 -0.57 -10.16 -18.84
C VAL A 375 -0.99 -10.80 -20.16
N GLU A 376 -0.36 -11.91 -20.55
CA GLU A 376 -0.73 -12.69 -21.72
C GLU A 376 -1.69 -13.84 -21.39
N LYS A 377 -2.42 -14.35 -22.39
CA LYS A 377 -3.51 -15.33 -22.22
C LYS A 377 -3.09 -16.64 -21.53
N ASP A 378 -1.83 -17.02 -21.68
CA ASP A 378 -1.26 -18.29 -21.19
C ASP A 378 -0.03 -18.05 -20.30
N ASP A 379 0.10 -16.86 -19.69
CA ASP A 379 1.24 -16.53 -18.83
C ASP A 379 1.22 -17.33 -17.52
N PRO A 380 2.16 -18.27 -17.29
CA PRO A 380 2.20 -19.05 -16.05
C PRO A 380 2.38 -18.17 -14.80
N ALA A 381 2.92 -16.96 -14.91
CA ALA A 381 3.01 -16.00 -13.81
C ALA A 381 1.63 -15.46 -13.40
N ALA A 382 0.68 -15.35 -14.33
CA ALA A 382 -0.69 -14.93 -14.03
C ALA A 382 -1.53 -16.06 -13.40
N TYR A 383 -1.32 -17.31 -13.83
CA TYR A 383 -2.11 -18.45 -13.33
C TYR A 383 -1.59 -19.07 -12.02
N ASN A 384 -0.30 -18.93 -11.71
CA ASN A 384 0.30 -19.51 -10.49
C ASN A 384 0.13 -18.66 -9.21
N PHE A 385 -0.47 -17.46 -9.30
CA PHE A 385 -0.60 -16.53 -8.16
C PHE A 385 -2.05 -16.18 -7.79
N SER A 386 -3.04 -16.97 -8.23
CA SER A 386 -4.47 -16.80 -7.90
C SER A 386 -4.84 -17.15 -6.43
N THR A 387 -3.96 -16.85 -5.48
CA THR A 387 -4.30 -16.70 -4.06
C THR A 387 -4.81 -15.27 -3.81
N PRO A 388 -5.71 -15.06 -2.83
CA PRO A 388 -6.24 -13.73 -2.54
C PRO A 388 -5.10 -12.72 -2.37
N THR A 389 -5.25 -11.57 -3.02
CA THR A 389 -4.25 -10.50 -3.22
C THR A 389 -3.70 -9.89 -1.94
N TYR A 390 -4.23 -10.29 -0.78
CA TYR A 390 -3.85 -9.85 0.56
C TYR A 390 -3.69 -11.01 1.56
N SER A 391 -3.39 -12.22 1.09
CA SER A 391 -2.99 -13.29 2.00
C SER A 391 -1.59 -13.00 2.53
N ALA A 392 -1.51 -12.55 3.78
CA ALA A 392 -0.24 -12.40 4.51
C ALA A 392 0.58 -13.70 4.55
N HIS A 393 -0.06 -14.86 4.37
CA HIS A 393 0.59 -16.16 4.33
C HIS A 393 0.09 -16.98 3.15
N LYS A 394 0.80 -16.84 2.02
CA LYS A 394 0.87 -17.84 0.95
C LYS A 394 1.00 -19.23 1.60
N LEU A 395 0.16 -20.19 1.18
CA LEU A 395 0.11 -21.54 1.72
C LEU A 395 1.52 -22.08 2.00
N PRO A 396 1.77 -22.68 3.19
CA PRO A 396 3.10 -23.15 3.52
C PRO A 396 3.63 -24.06 2.43
N LYS A 397 4.85 -23.76 1.99
CA LYS A 397 5.53 -24.43 0.88
C LYS A 397 5.47 -25.96 0.99
N GLU A 398 5.48 -26.50 2.21
CA GLU A 398 5.41 -27.96 2.44
C GLU A 398 4.12 -28.61 1.93
N VAL A 399 2.99 -27.89 1.97
CA VAL A 399 1.69 -28.36 1.44
C VAL A 399 1.72 -28.35 -0.10
N VAL A 400 2.42 -27.38 -0.68
CA VAL A 400 2.62 -27.25 -2.13
C VAL A 400 3.58 -28.32 -2.64
N ASP A 401 4.71 -28.54 -1.95
CA ASP A 401 5.74 -29.52 -2.31
C ASP A 401 5.20 -30.96 -2.18
N ALA A 402 4.39 -31.26 -1.17
CA ALA A 402 3.75 -32.57 -1.01
C ALA A 402 2.77 -32.89 -2.15
N SER A 403 2.15 -31.86 -2.76
CA SER A 403 1.24 -32.00 -3.90
C SER A 403 1.98 -32.26 -5.22
N MET A 404 3.18 -31.67 -5.39
CA MET A 404 4.00 -31.86 -6.59
C MET A 404 4.77 -33.18 -6.60
N ALA A 405 4.97 -33.81 -5.43
CA ALA A 405 5.69 -35.08 -5.29
C ALA A 405 4.84 -36.35 -5.59
N GLY A 406 3.62 -36.20 -6.11
CA GLY A 406 2.72 -37.31 -6.47
C GLY A 406 2.16 -38.07 -5.26
N GLU A 407 1.50 -39.22 -5.51
CA GLU A 407 0.73 -39.99 -4.50
C GLU A 407 1.55 -40.42 -3.26
N GLY A 408 2.88 -40.47 -3.40
CA GLY A 408 3.81 -40.75 -2.29
C GLY A 408 4.03 -39.57 -1.34
N GLY A 409 4.14 -38.33 -1.86
CA GLY A 409 4.48 -37.14 -1.08
C GLY A 409 3.38 -36.69 -0.14
N LEU A 410 2.13 -36.73 -0.60
CA LEU A 410 0.97 -36.38 0.22
C LEU A 410 0.71 -37.40 1.33
N ARG A 411 0.99 -38.68 1.08
CA ARG A 411 0.84 -39.76 2.07
C ARG A 411 1.90 -39.68 3.18
N GLU A 412 3.10 -39.22 2.84
CA GLU A 412 4.16 -39.03 3.82
C GLU A 412 3.93 -37.78 4.67
N PHE A 413 3.44 -36.69 4.04
CA PHE A 413 2.96 -35.50 4.73
C PHE A 413 1.83 -35.82 5.72
N ALA A 414 0.81 -36.58 5.29
CA ALA A 414 -0.30 -36.97 6.16
C ALA A 414 0.14 -37.82 7.36
N ARG A 415 1.11 -38.74 7.20
CA ARG A 415 1.67 -39.52 8.32
C ARG A 415 2.48 -38.67 9.29
N ARG A 416 3.24 -37.69 8.78
CA ARG A 416 4.01 -36.77 9.61
C ARG A 416 3.09 -35.85 10.41
N TRP A 417 1.99 -35.42 9.79
CA TRP A 417 0.97 -34.62 10.45
C TRP A 417 0.19 -35.43 11.50
N HIS A 418 -0.17 -36.68 11.21
CA HIS A 418 -0.83 -37.57 12.18
C HIS A 418 0.03 -37.82 13.43
N ARG A 419 1.35 -37.98 13.24
CA ARG A 419 2.29 -38.14 14.35
C ARG A 419 2.42 -36.85 15.18
N PHE A 420 2.37 -35.69 14.54
CA PHE A 420 2.39 -34.38 15.22
C PHE A 420 1.12 -34.12 16.04
N VAL A 421 -0.03 -34.61 15.56
CA VAL A 421 -1.32 -34.51 16.27
C VAL A 421 -1.38 -35.52 17.42
N GLU A 422 -0.87 -36.75 17.24
CA GLU A 422 -0.76 -37.76 18.30
C GLU A 422 0.20 -37.33 19.43
N ASP A 423 1.36 -36.77 19.09
CA ASP A 423 2.30 -36.24 20.09
C ASP A 423 1.76 -34.95 20.77
N GLY A 424 0.88 -34.20 20.09
CA GLY A 424 0.19 -33.01 20.62
C GLY A 424 -0.97 -33.34 21.57
N ASP A 425 -1.66 -34.47 21.37
CA ASP A 425 -2.70 -34.97 22.28
C ASP A 425 -2.11 -35.68 23.51
N ALA A 426 -0.88 -36.22 23.44
CA ALA A 426 -0.16 -36.74 24.61
C ALA A 426 0.20 -35.64 25.64
N ALA A 427 0.32 -34.37 25.21
CA ALA A 427 0.52 -33.24 26.11
C ALA A 427 -0.77 -32.80 26.84
N LYS A 428 -1.96 -33.25 26.40
CA LYS A 428 -3.25 -33.02 27.07
C LYS A 428 -3.60 -34.10 28.09
N GLU A 429 -2.85 -35.20 28.15
CA GLU A 429 -3.09 -36.29 29.10
C GLU A 429 -2.41 -36.07 30.48
N TRP A 430 -1.71 -34.94 30.67
CA TRP A 430 -1.18 -34.51 31.99
C TRP A 430 -2.11 -33.59 32.79
N ASP A 431 -3.31 -33.27 32.28
CA ASP A 431 -4.27 -32.37 32.95
C ASP A 431 -5.50 -33.11 33.56
N THR A 432 -5.36 -34.41 33.89
CA THR A 432 -6.44 -35.20 34.54
C THR A 432 -6.01 -36.02 35.74
N SER A 433 -4.98 -35.58 36.48
CA SER A 433 -4.67 -36.13 37.80
C SER A 433 -4.52 -35.03 38.86
N ASP A 434 -5.64 -34.40 39.22
CA ASP A 434 -5.84 -33.85 40.57
C ASP A 434 -7.33 -33.57 40.80
N THR A 435 -8.03 -34.57 41.33
CA THR A 435 -9.32 -34.39 42.02
C THR A 435 -9.48 -35.52 43.04
N GLU A 436 -8.67 -35.47 44.11
CA GLU A 436 -9.00 -36.10 45.39
C GLU A 436 -9.62 -35.04 46.32
N SER A 437 -10.91 -35.20 46.64
CA SER A 437 -11.52 -34.94 47.95
C SER A 437 -12.94 -35.50 47.98
#